data_AF-A0A2E1K1N7-F1
#
_entry.id   AF-A0A2E1K1N7-F1
#
_cell.length_a   1.000
_cell.length_b   1.000
_cell.length_c   1.000
_cell.angle_alpha   90.00
_cell.angle_beta   90.00
_cell.angle_gamma   90.00
#
_symmetry.space_group_name_H-M   'P 1'
#
loop_
_entity.id
_entity.type
_entity.pdbx_description
1 polymer ?
#
loop_
_entity_poly.entity_id
_entity_poly.type
_entity_poly.pdbx_seq_one_letter_code
_entity_poly.pdbx_strand_id
1 'polypeptide(L)' 'MGFAGISPGSLLLIFLIALLVFGPKRLESLGEELGKALRGFRKGLDGDQPSQPKDVDQSTPL' A
#
# COMPACT_ATOMS: atom_id res chain seq x y z
N MET A 1 -2.33 -20.92 -12.96
CA MET A 1 -3.79 -20.85 -13.16
C MET A 1 -4.36 -19.69 -12.33
N GLY A 2 -3.86 -18.48 -12.55
CA GLY A 2 -4.12 -17.32 -11.71
C GLY A 2 -5.29 -16.47 -12.22
N PHE A 3 -6.17 -16.05 -11.30
CA PHE A 3 -7.13 -14.94 -11.40
C PHE A 3 -7.80 -14.65 -12.77
N ALA A 4 -8.20 -15.69 -13.51
CA ALA A 4 -8.82 -15.59 -14.84
C ALA A 4 -10.27 -15.06 -14.87
N GLY A 5 -10.63 -14.18 -13.92
CA GLY A 5 -11.97 -13.57 -13.84
C GLY A 5 -11.98 -12.15 -13.28
N ILE A 6 -10.88 -11.71 -12.66
CA ILE A 6 -10.75 -10.33 -12.19
C ILE A 6 -9.76 -9.64 -13.12
N SER A 7 -10.30 -9.10 -14.22
CA SER A 7 -9.52 -8.23 -15.09
C SER A 7 -9.11 -6.99 -14.28
N PRO A 8 -7.84 -6.56 -14.31
CA PRO A 8 -7.41 -5.33 -13.63
C PRO A 8 -8.28 -4.12 -13.98
N GLY A 9 -8.87 -4.07 -15.17
CA GLY A 9 -9.79 -3.02 -15.60
C GLY A 9 -11.13 -3.01 -14.86
N SER A 10 -11.70 -4.17 -14.51
CA SER A 10 -12.97 -4.21 -13.76
C SER A 10 -12.75 -3.79 -12.30
N LEU A 11 -11.63 -4.18 -11.72
CA LEU A 11 -11.21 -3.76 -10.39
C LEU A 11 -11.05 -2.23 -10.31
N LEU A 12 -10.48 -1.61 -11.34
CA LEU A 12 -10.30 -0.16 -11.44
C LEU A 12 -11.65 0.57 -11.55
N LEU A 13 -12.61 0.04 -12.32
CA LEU A 13 -13.95 0.62 -12.42
C LEU A 13 -14.70 0.58 -11.07
N ILE A 14 -14.66 -0.55 -10.37
CA ILE A 14 -15.27 -0.68 -9.04
C ILE A 14 -14.59 0.28 -8.05
N PHE A 15 -13.27 0.37 -8.10
CA PHE A 15 -12.50 1.29 -7.28
C PHE A 15 -12.88 2.75 -7.53
N LEU A 16 -13.09 3.13 -8.79
CA LEU A 16 -13.54 4.47 -9.15
C LEU A 16 -14.93 4.78 -8.57
N ILE A 17 -15.88 3.84 -8.68
CA ILE A 17 -17.21 4.00 -8.08
C ILE A 17 -17.11 4.09 -6.55
N ALA A 18 -16.29 3.25 -5.92
CA ALA A 18 -16.05 3.29 -4.49
C ALA A 18 -15.47 4.64 -4.06
N LEU A 19 -14.52 5.20 -4.82
CA LEU A 19 -13.98 6.54 -4.58
C LEU A 19 -15.02 7.64 -4.72
N LEU A 20 -15.99 7.52 -5.63
CA LEU A 20 -17.10 8.48 -5.73
C LEU A 20 -18.04 8.40 -4.52
N VAL A 21 -18.33 7.20 -4.03
CA VAL A 21 -19.25 6.99 -2.89
C VAL A 21 -18.59 7.38 -1.57
N PHE A 22 -17.39 6.86 -1.30
CA PHE A 22 -16.67 7.10 -0.05
C PHE A 22 -15.88 8.41 -0.08
N GLY A 23 -15.53 8.92 -1.26
CA GLY A 23 -14.59 10.02 -1.44
C GLY A 23 -13.13 9.57 -1.32
N PRO A 24 -12.19 10.14 -2.11
CA PRO A 24 -10.78 9.80 -2.02
C PRO A 24 -10.17 10.09 -0.65
N LYS A 25 -10.67 11.12 0.04
CA LYS A 25 -10.21 11.53 1.37
C LYS A 25 -10.47 10.47 2.46
N ARG A 26 -11.58 9.73 2.36
CA ARG A 26 -11.87 8.64 3.30
C ARG A 26 -10.95 7.45 3.05
N LEU A 27 -10.69 7.13 1.78
CA LEU A 27 -9.77 6.05 1.42
C LEU A 27 -8.33 6.34 1.85
N GLU A 28 -7.87 7.59 1.72
CA GLU A 28 -6.55 8.03 2.19
C GLU A 28 -6.41 7.88 3.71
N SER A 29 -7.37 8.38 4.48
CA SER A 29 -7.39 8.26 5.95
C SER A 29 -7.35 6.81 6.42
N LEU A 30 -8.19 5.95 5.82
CA LEU A 30 -8.21 4.52 6.14
C LEU A 30 -6.92 3.82 5.71
N GLY A 31 -6.36 4.20 4.56
CA GLY A 31 -5.10 3.68 4.06
C GLY A 31 -3.91 4.05 4.96
N GLU A 32 -3.90 5.26 5.53
CA GLU A 32 -2.86 5.69 6.47
C GLU A 32 -2.91 4.89 7.78
N GLU A 33 -4.11 4.70 8.34
CA GLU A 33 -4.34 3.91 9.56
C GLU A 33 -3.98 2.43 9.36
N LEU A 34 -4.49 1.82 8.29
CA LEU A 34 -4.19 0.44 7.92
C LEU A 34 -2.71 0.27 7.57
N GLY A 35 -2.11 1.23 6.88
CA GLY A 35 -0.70 1.21 6.50
C GLY A 35 0.22 1.23 7.72
N LYS A 36 -0.08 2.07 8.72
CA LYS A 36 0.64 2.09 10.01
C LYS A 36 0.52 0.74 10.73
N ALA A 37 -0.69 0.19 10.82
CA ALA A 37 -0.94 -1.10 11.45
C ALA A 37 -0.21 -2.24 10.73
N LEU A 38 -0.30 -2.29 9.40
CA LEU A 38 0.34 -3.32 8.58
C LEU A 38 1.87 -3.22 8.60
N ARG A 39 2.42 -2.00 8.68
CA ARG A 39 3.87 -1.78 8.84
C ARG A 39 4.37 -2.26 10.20
N GLY A 40 3.59 -2.08 11.26
CA GLY A 40 3.86 -2.68 12.58
C GLY A 40 3.77 -4.20 12.55
N PHE A 41 2.72 -4.75 11.93
CA PHE A 41 2.52 -6.19 11.76
C PHE A 41 3.68 -6.83 10.99
N ARG A 42 4.10 -6.21 9.87
CA ARG A 42 5.22 -6.68 9.07
C ARG A 42 6.54 -6.65 9.85
N LYS A 43 6.82 -5.58 10.59
CA LYS A 43 7.99 -5.53 11.50
C LYS A 43 7.99 -6.64 12.55
N GLY A 44 6.81 -6.99 13.08
CA GLY A 44 6.67 -8.10 14.04
C GLY A 44 6.88 -9.47 13.41
N LEU A 45 6.44 -9.67 12.17
CA LEU A 45 6.65 -10.91 11.41
C LEU A 45 8.09 -11.08 10.92
N ASP A 46 8.74 -9.99 10.49
CA ASP A 46 10.13 -10.00 9.99
C ASP A 46 11.18 -10.10 11.12
N GLY A 47 10.74 -10.12 12.40
CA GLY A 47 11.54 -10.48 13.58
C GLY A 47 12.84 -9.71 13.74
N ASP A 48 12.80 -8.56 14.43
CA ASP A 48 13.94 -7.71 14.87
C ASP A 48 15.10 -7.47 13.89
N GLN A 49 14.96 -7.79 12.60
CA GLN A 49 15.87 -7.28 11.60
C GLN A 49 15.54 -5.79 11.42
N PRO A 50 16.46 -4.87 11.76
CA PRO A 50 16.25 -3.47 11.48
C PRO A 50 16.04 -3.36 9.99
N SER A 51 14.81 -3.05 9.60
CA SER A 51 14.49 -2.73 8.21
C SER A 51 15.23 -1.44 7.93
N GLN A 52 16.48 -1.58 7.47
CA GLN A 52 17.33 -0.45 7.13
C GLN A 52 16.52 0.44 6.20
N PRO A 53 16.40 1.74 6.51
CA PRO A 53 15.84 2.69 5.57
C PRO A 53 16.65 2.52 4.29
N LYS A 54 16.01 2.05 3.22
CA LYS A 54 16.49 2.38 1.88
C LYS A 54 16.17 3.85 1.69
N ASP A 55 16.92 4.71 2.39
CA ASP A 55 17.11 6.08 1.97
C ASP A 55 17.76 5.98 0.60
N VAL A 56 16.95 6.21 -0.42
CA VAL A 56 17.40 6.53 -1.76
C VAL A 56 17.92 7.96 -1.68
N ASP A 57 18.99 8.19 -0.94
CA ASP A 57 19.80 9.39 -1.09
C ASP A 57 20.94 9.05 -2.03
N GLN A 58 20.62 9.26 -3.29
CA GLN A 58 21.52 9.21 -4.42
C GLN A 58 22.43 10.45 -4.37
N SER A 59 23.25 10.57 -3.32
CA SER A 59 24.40 11.47 -3.31
C SER A 59 25.65 10.62 -3.53
N THR A 60 25.85 10.28 -4.81
CA THR A 60 27.12 9.78 -5.34
C THR A 60 28.27 10.68 -4.86
N PRO A 61 29.23 10.18 -4.06
CA PRO A 61 30.50 10.85 -3.87
C PRO A 61 31.45 10.42 -4.98
N LEU A 62 32.13 11.43 -5.56
CA LEU A 62 33.31 11.39 -6.45
C LEU A 62 33.04 11.28 -7.96
#